data_AF-A0A4R7T7H9-F1
#
_entry.id   AF-A0A4R7T7H9-F1
#
_cell.length_a   1.000
_cell.length_b   1.000
_cell.length_c   1.000
_cell.angle_alpha   90.00
_cell.angle_beta   90.00
_cell.angle_gamma   90.00
#
_symmetry.space_group_name_H-M   'P 1'
#
loop_
_entity.id
_entity.type
_entity.pdbx_description
1 polymer ?
#
loop_
_entity_poly.entity_id
_entity_poly.type
_entity_poly.pdbx_seq_one_letter_code
_entity_poly.pdbx_strand_id
1 'polypeptide(L)'
;MFLTIGTTSAGLGAPATDLGFLLHKNPARPQSLEVAGGTVHVFYPEATDERCTVAVLLEVDPIALVRSGKGRATEGFTLGQYVNDRPYAASSLLAVAVGKLFRTAMTGRCDARPDLATRPILLDIRVPALPCRGGAAMAERLFSPLGWSVDARPVPLDPEIPAWGDSRYVDLRLRGELRLADALHHLYVMLPVLDDAKHYWVGSDEVDKLVRAGDGWLGTHPDRELISRRYLAHRKRLTDSALEALDRLVESDGVEVETSPDEPVAEVGDDLAGDSEKPVSLAVQRRTAVVDLLRELGARRVADLGCGEGVLVAQLLKDSSFTEVVATDVSARALTYAERRLHVDEMSDRRRERLRLFQSSVTYADARLADLDAAVLMEVIEHVDPPRLPALAHAVFGAARPGNVVVTTPNSEHNVRFETLPAGAFRHPDHRFEWTRAEFQDWAASVCLAYGYDVSFRPVGPDDPDVGPPTQLALFRLKEAV
;
A
#
# COMPACT_ATOMS: atom_id res chain seq x y z
N MET A 1 12.46 2.44 -16.93
CA MET A 1 13.36 1.51 -16.20
C MET A 1 13.49 0.18 -16.91
N PHE A 2 14.55 -0.61 -16.71
CA PHE A 2 14.67 -1.93 -17.36
C PHE A 2 15.41 -2.97 -16.53
N LEU A 3 15.25 -4.23 -16.93
CA LEU A 3 16.13 -5.34 -16.57
C LEU A 3 16.51 -6.13 -17.83
N THR A 4 17.60 -6.88 -17.75
CA THR A 4 18.00 -7.83 -18.79
C THR A 4 18.16 -9.22 -18.22
N ILE A 5 17.81 -10.24 -19.02
CA ILE A 5 18.02 -11.65 -18.73
C ILE A 5 18.79 -12.21 -19.91
N GLY A 6 19.94 -12.82 -19.67
CA GLY A 6 20.77 -13.39 -20.72
C GLY A 6 21.30 -14.76 -20.37
N THR A 7 21.73 -15.47 -21.41
CA THR A 7 22.44 -16.75 -21.31
C THR A 7 23.42 -16.87 -22.47
N THR A 8 24.24 -17.92 -22.43
CA THR A 8 25.18 -18.27 -23.50
C THR A 8 24.88 -19.68 -23.99
N SER A 9 25.40 -20.05 -25.16
CA SER A 9 25.21 -21.41 -25.68
C SER A 9 25.74 -22.47 -24.70
N ALA A 10 26.90 -22.22 -24.09
CA ALA A 10 27.48 -23.11 -23.08
C ALA A 10 26.59 -23.21 -21.84
N GLY A 11 26.03 -22.08 -21.39
CA GLY A 11 25.13 -22.02 -20.23
C GLY A 11 23.76 -22.64 -20.46
N LEU A 12 23.30 -22.64 -21.71
CA LEU A 12 22.02 -23.23 -22.10
C LEU A 12 22.19 -24.68 -22.57
N GLY A 13 23.36 -25.12 -23.00
CA GLY A 13 23.55 -26.43 -23.65
C GLY A 13 22.81 -26.58 -24.99
N ALA A 14 22.51 -25.46 -25.63
CA ALA A 14 21.75 -25.31 -26.88
C ALA A 14 22.10 -23.95 -27.52
N PRO A 15 21.63 -23.61 -28.74
CA PRO A 15 21.76 -22.25 -29.26
C PRO A 15 21.14 -21.25 -28.27
N ALA A 16 21.86 -20.19 -27.89
CA ALA A 16 21.40 -19.24 -26.88
C ALA A 16 20.08 -18.56 -27.27
N THR A 17 19.79 -18.46 -28.57
CA THR A 17 18.50 -18.00 -29.11
C THR A 17 17.30 -18.80 -28.61
N ASP A 18 17.50 -20.03 -28.11
CA ASP A 18 16.43 -20.83 -27.49
C ASP A 18 15.85 -20.20 -26.22
N LEU A 19 16.55 -19.23 -25.60
CA LEU A 19 15.99 -18.36 -24.57
C LEU A 19 14.69 -17.67 -25.03
N GLY A 20 14.54 -17.39 -26.33
CA GLY A 20 13.32 -16.88 -26.93
C GLY A 20 12.12 -17.83 -26.79
N PHE A 21 12.34 -19.13 -27.00
CA PHE A 21 11.29 -20.14 -26.81
C PHE A 21 10.91 -20.26 -25.34
N LEU A 22 11.89 -20.26 -24.44
CA LEU A 22 11.65 -20.37 -22.99
C LEU A 22 10.84 -19.19 -22.44
N LEU A 23 11.10 -17.97 -22.94
CA LEU A 23 10.36 -16.76 -22.55
C LEU A 23 9.07 -16.54 -23.34
N HIS A 24 8.80 -17.40 -24.34
CA HIS A 24 7.68 -17.24 -25.29
C HIS A 24 7.70 -15.86 -25.96
N LYS A 25 8.89 -15.42 -26.38
CA LYS A 25 9.12 -14.15 -27.10
C LYS A 25 10.08 -14.37 -28.25
N ASN A 26 9.66 -13.98 -29.45
CA ASN A 26 10.47 -14.14 -30.65
C ASN A 26 11.56 -13.04 -30.69
N PRO A 27 12.86 -13.40 -30.76
CA PRO A 27 13.94 -12.41 -30.80
C PRO A 27 13.88 -11.41 -31.96
N ALA A 28 13.30 -11.80 -33.09
CA ALA A 28 13.16 -10.95 -34.28
C ALA A 28 11.94 -10.01 -34.21
N ARG A 29 11.09 -10.12 -33.18
CA ARG A 29 9.85 -9.35 -33.06
C ARG A 29 9.75 -8.65 -31.71
N PRO A 30 10.15 -7.37 -31.62
CA PRO A 30 9.84 -6.54 -30.47
C PRO A 30 8.33 -6.51 -30.20
N GLN A 31 7.94 -6.56 -28.92
CA GLN A 31 6.54 -6.52 -28.50
C GLN A 31 6.35 -5.50 -27.39
N SER A 32 5.16 -4.90 -27.34
CA SER A 32 4.74 -4.01 -26.27
C SER A 32 3.38 -4.44 -25.74
N LEU A 33 3.15 -4.25 -24.44
CA LEU A 33 1.86 -4.47 -23.80
C LEU A 33 1.54 -3.33 -22.83
N GLU A 34 0.28 -2.93 -22.79
CA GLU A 34 -0.21 -1.99 -21.79
C GLU A 34 -0.23 -2.65 -20.41
N VAL A 35 0.31 -1.94 -19.41
CA VAL A 35 0.31 -2.36 -18.01
C VAL A 35 -0.20 -1.22 -17.12
N ALA A 36 -0.47 -1.53 -15.86
CA ALA A 36 -0.88 -0.49 -14.94
C ALA A 36 0.24 0.54 -14.75
N GLY A 37 0.01 1.77 -15.21
CA GLY A 37 0.95 2.89 -15.06
C GLY A 37 1.92 3.09 -16.23
N GLY A 38 1.76 2.38 -17.35
CA GLY A 38 2.56 2.60 -18.55
C GLY A 38 2.58 1.43 -19.52
N THR A 39 3.59 1.38 -20.39
CA THR A 39 3.75 0.35 -21.43
C THR A 39 5.03 -0.44 -21.15
N VAL A 40 4.92 -1.78 -21.12
CA VAL A 40 6.10 -2.65 -21.07
C VAL A 40 6.51 -3.06 -22.46
N HIS A 41 7.79 -2.93 -22.77
CA HIS A 41 8.42 -3.35 -24.01
C HIS A 41 9.34 -4.54 -23.75
N VAL A 42 9.34 -5.51 -24.67
CA VAL A 42 10.29 -6.62 -24.68
C VAL A 42 10.95 -6.72 -26.04
N PHE A 43 12.27 -6.80 -26.03
CA PHE A 43 13.09 -6.92 -27.22
C PHE A 43 14.43 -7.57 -26.87
N TYR A 44 15.17 -7.98 -27.90
CA TYR A 44 16.43 -8.69 -27.74
C TYR A 44 17.56 -7.80 -28.26
N PRO A 45 18.28 -7.08 -27.38
CA PRO A 45 19.47 -6.32 -27.79
C PRO A 45 20.56 -7.21 -28.39
N GLU A 46 20.57 -8.51 -28.06
CA GLU A 46 21.49 -9.49 -28.62
C GLU A 46 20.79 -10.84 -28.75
N ALA A 47 20.82 -11.44 -29.93
CA ALA A 47 20.24 -12.75 -30.20
C ALA A 47 21.08 -13.49 -31.26
N THR A 48 22.17 -14.07 -30.78
CA THR A 48 23.08 -14.94 -31.55
C THR A 48 23.03 -16.35 -30.98
N ASP A 49 23.55 -17.33 -31.71
CA ASP A 49 23.61 -18.70 -31.23
C ASP A 49 24.54 -18.82 -30.01
N GLU A 50 25.57 -17.98 -29.91
CA GLU A 50 26.52 -17.96 -28.80
C GLU A 50 25.99 -17.24 -27.56
N ARG A 51 25.25 -16.14 -27.75
CA ARG A 51 24.73 -15.29 -26.67
C ARG A 51 23.38 -14.70 -27.03
N CYS A 52 22.47 -14.76 -26.06
CA CYS A 52 21.14 -14.19 -26.19
C CYS A 52 20.80 -13.42 -24.92
N THR A 53 20.36 -12.17 -25.09
CA THR A 53 19.94 -11.29 -24.00
C THR A 53 18.60 -10.68 -24.37
N VAL A 54 17.60 -10.88 -23.52
CA VAL A 54 16.33 -10.16 -23.56
C VAL A 54 16.42 -8.91 -22.67
N ALA A 55 15.79 -7.83 -23.09
CA ALA A 55 15.55 -6.63 -22.30
C ALA A 55 14.04 -6.46 -22.05
N VAL A 56 13.67 -6.20 -20.80
CA VAL A 56 12.33 -5.79 -20.40
C VAL A 56 12.41 -4.33 -19.97
N LEU A 57 11.84 -3.44 -20.77
CA LEU A 57 11.83 -2.00 -20.54
C LEU A 57 10.41 -1.60 -20.14
N LEU A 58 10.22 -1.14 -18.90
CA LEU A 58 8.98 -0.50 -18.49
C LEU A 58 9.09 1.01 -18.70
N GLU A 59 8.26 1.51 -19.60
CA GLU A 59 8.02 2.91 -19.82
C GLU A 59 6.80 3.32 -18.99
N VAL A 60 7.05 4.02 -17.89
CA VAL A 60 5.99 4.51 -17.01
C VAL A 60 5.55 5.88 -17.52
N ASP A 61 4.25 6.08 -17.66
CA ASP A 61 3.69 7.42 -17.86
C ASP A 61 3.54 8.08 -16.48
N PRO A 62 4.41 9.04 -16.11
CA PRO A 62 4.35 9.67 -14.79
C PRO A 62 3.05 10.43 -14.58
N ILE A 63 2.45 11.00 -15.65
CA ILE A 63 1.21 11.77 -15.57
C ILE A 63 0.03 10.82 -15.37
N ALA A 64 -0.03 9.72 -16.13
CA ALA A 64 -1.05 8.69 -15.92
C ALA A 64 -0.88 7.96 -14.58
N LEU A 65 0.35 7.76 -14.09
CA LEU A 65 0.62 7.17 -12.78
C LEU A 65 0.09 8.06 -11.63
N VAL A 66 0.20 9.38 -11.78
CA VAL A 66 -0.41 10.37 -10.87
C VAL A 66 -1.92 10.35 -10.99
N ARG A 67 -2.47 10.41 -12.21
CA ARG A 67 -3.93 10.41 -12.47
C ARG A 67 -4.64 9.12 -12.06
N SER A 68 -3.99 7.97 -12.20
CA SER A 68 -4.51 6.65 -11.80
C SER A 68 -4.40 6.40 -10.29
N GLY A 69 -3.89 7.37 -9.52
CA GLY A 69 -3.83 7.28 -8.07
C GLY A 69 -2.78 6.31 -7.52
N LYS A 70 -1.88 5.78 -8.35
CA LYS A 70 -0.74 4.94 -7.92
C LYS A 70 0.49 5.77 -7.53
N GLY A 71 0.44 7.08 -7.78
CA GLY A 71 1.36 8.16 -7.37
C GLY A 71 1.47 8.49 -5.87
N ARG A 72 1.73 7.54 -4.93
CA ARG A 72 1.95 7.87 -3.50
C ARG A 72 3.29 8.60 -3.22
N ALA A 73 3.38 9.92 -3.34
CA ALA A 73 4.43 10.64 -2.60
C ALA A 73 3.99 10.78 -1.13
N THR A 74 4.94 10.67 -0.19
CA THR A 74 4.75 11.06 1.22
C THR A 74 4.35 12.54 1.28
N GLU A 75 3.39 12.87 2.15
CA GLU A 75 2.86 14.22 2.26
C GLU A 75 3.95 15.20 2.71
N GLY A 76 4.25 16.21 1.90
CA GLY A 76 5.24 17.25 2.20
C GLY A 76 5.98 17.81 0.98
N PHE A 77 5.96 17.10 -0.15
CA PHE A 77 6.57 17.57 -1.41
C PHE A 77 5.58 17.41 -2.56
N THR A 78 4.74 18.43 -2.82
CA THR A 78 3.76 18.44 -3.91
C THR A 78 4.41 18.28 -5.30
N LEU A 79 5.69 18.66 -5.44
CA LEU A 79 6.50 18.37 -6.63
C LEU A 79 6.85 16.88 -6.78
N GLY A 80 6.97 16.15 -5.67
CA GLY A 80 7.42 14.75 -5.62
C GLY A 80 6.45 13.77 -6.29
N GLN A 81 5.21 14.19 -6.55
CA GLN A 81 4.26 13.39 -7.34
C GLN A 81 4.58 13.44 -8.83
N TYR A 82 5.14 14.55 -9.32
CA TYR A 82 5.51 14.76 -10.72
C TYR A 82 6.99 14.47 -11.00
N VAL A 83 7.85 14.74 -10.02
CA VAL A 83 9.29 14.48 -10.07
C VAL A 83 9.63 13.45 -9.00
N ASN A 84 9.62 12.18 -9.41
CA ASN A 84 10.07 11.07 -8.59
C ASN A 84 10.83 10.05 -9.43
N ASP A 85 11.50 9.16 -8.73
CA ASP A 85 12.32 8.10 -9.29
C ASP A 85 11.53 6.94 -9.92
N ARG A 86 10.21 6.86 -9.75
CA ARG A 86 9.43 5.66 -10.10
C ARG A 86 9.46 5.27 -11.58
N PRO A 87 9.50 6.21 -12.54
CA PRO A 87 9.66 5.84 -13.95
C PRO A 87 11.03 5.19 -14.25
N TYR A 88 11.99 5.37 -13.36
CA TYR A 88 13.40 5.04 -13.56
C TYR A 88 13.89 3.91 -12.64
N ALA A 89 13.23 3.69 -11.50
CA ALA A 89 13.58 2.73 -10.46
C ALA A 89 12.89 1.37 -10.65
N ALA A 90 13.68 0.28 -10.74
CA ALA A 90 13.24 -1.12 -10.87
C ALA A 90 12.47 -1.65 -9.64
N SER A 91 11.25 -1.15 -9.48
CA SER A 91 10.36 -1.34 -8.34
C SER A 91 9.32 -2.45 -8.58
N SER A 92 8.33 -2.54 -7.69
CA SER A 92 7.16 -3.42 -7.83
C SER A 92 6.43 -3.33 -9.18
N LEU A 93 6.45 -2.18 -9.87
CA LEU A 93 5.87 -2.03 -11.20
C LEU A 93 6.59 -2.91 -12.24
N LEU A 94 7.92 -3.05 -12.14
CA LEU A 94 8.69 -3.92 -13.02
C LEU A 94 8.41 -5.39 -12.73
N ALA A 95 8.27 -5.77 -11.46
CA ALA A 95 7.89 -7.13 -11.07
C ALA A 95 6.53 -7.55 -11.66
N VAL A 96 5.51 -6.68 -11.57
CA VAL A 96 4.20 -6.92 -12.19
C VAL A 96 4.32 -7.03 -13.72
N ALA A 97 5.13 -6.18 -14.34
CA ALA A 97 5.37 -6.23 -15.78
C ALA A 97 6.02 -7.55 -16.22
N VAL A 98 7.04 -8.03 -15.49
CA VAL A 98 7.66 -9.35 -15.68
C VAL A 98 6.63 -10.46 -15.54
N GLY A 99 5.83 -10.45 -14.47
CA GLY A 99 4.80 -11.46 -14.22
C GLY A 99 3.74 -11.53 -15.34
N LYS A 100 3.37 -10.37 -15.90
CA LYS A 100 2.44 -10.33 -17.04
C LYS A 100 3.10 -10.81 -18.34
N LEU A 101 4.32 -10.38 -18.60
CA LEU A 101 5.03 -10.62 -19.86
C LEU A 101 5.46 -12.08 -20.03
N PHE A 102 5.91 -12.70 -18.93
CA PHE A 102 6.49 -14.04 -18.91
C PHE A 102 5.63 -15.05 -18.15
N ARG A 103 4.31 -14.81 -18.07
CA ARG A 103 3.34 -15.67 -17.38
C ARG A 103 3.53 -17.16 -17.68
N THR A 104 3.63 -17.54 -18.95
CA THR A 104 3.81 -18.94 -19.37
C THR A 104 5.19 -19.51 -18.98
N ALA A 105 6.24 -18.69 -19.05
CA ALA A 105 7.57 -19.14 -18.64
C ALA A 105 7.65 -19.39 -17.12
N MET A 106 6.92 -18.59 -16.33
CA MET A 106 6.84 -18.75 -14.87
C MET A 106 6.15 -20.04 -14.44
N THR A 107 5.32 -20.67 -15.28
CA THR A 107 4.76 -21.99 -14.98
C THR A 107 5.75 -23.13 -15.27
N GLY A 108 6.96 -22.83 -15.75
CA GLY A 108 7.96 -23.84 -16.14
C GLY A 108 7.60 -24.65 -17.39
N ARG A 109 6.67 -24.16 -18.22
CA ARG A 109 6.21 -24.85 -19.44
C ARG A 109 6.80 -24.23 -20.71
N CYS A 110 7.34 -25.06 -21.59
CA CYS A 110 7.71 -24.69 -22.96
C CYS A 110 7.50 -25.88 -23.91
N ASP A 111 6.45 -25.85 -24.71
CA ASP A 111 6.11 -26.97 -25.62
C ASP A 111 7.17 -27.17 -26.71
N ALA A 112 7.86 -26.09 -27.12
CA ALA A 112 8.92 -26.16 -28.13
C ALA A 112 10.26 -26.67 -27.60
N ARG A 113 10.51 -26.54 -26.28
CA ARG A 113 11.76 -26.91 -25.59
C ARG A 113 11.45 -27.41 -24.17
N PRO A 114 10.75 -28.55 -24.01
CA PRO A 114 10.29 -29.02 -22.71
C PRO A 114 11.45 -29.31 -21.75
N ASP A 115 12.50 -29.98 -22.22
CA ASP A 115 13.67 -30.35 -21.41
C ASP A 115 14.44 -29.12 -20.89
N LEU A 116 14.50 -28.04 -21.69
CA LEU A 116 15.18 -26.80 -21.28
C LEU A 116 14.37 -26.01 -20.24
N ALA A 117 13.04 -26.15 -20.21
CA ALA A 117 12.18 -25.44 -19.28
C ALA A 117 12.16 -26.05 -17.87
N THR A 118 12.42 -27.36 -17.77
CA THR A 118 12.38 -28.10 -16.49
C THR A 118 13.73 -28.18 -15.79
N ARG A 119 14.84 -27.94 -16.49
CA ARG A 119 16.18 -28.03 -15.90
C ARG A 119 16.81 -26.68 -15.55
N PRO A 120 17.81 -26.66 -14.64
CA PRO A 120 18.64 -25.50 -14.42
C PRO A 120 19.46 -25.10 -15.66
N ILE A 121 19.59 -23.78 -15.87
CA ILE A 121 20.40 -23.17 -16.93
C ILE A 121 21.18 -21.99 -16.35
N LEU A 122 22.35 -21.67 -16.91
CA LEU A 122 23.11 -20.50 -16.47
C LEU A 122 22.43 -19.22 -16.95
N LEU A 123 22.10 -18.35 -16.01
CA LEU A 123 21.45 -17.06 -16.22
C LEU A 123 22.38 -15.93 -15.78
N ASP A 124 22.41 -14.85 -16.56
CA ASP A 124 22.99 -13.55 -16.19
C ASP A 124 21.88 -12.51 -16.23
N ILE A 125 21.53 -11.97 -15.07
CA ILE A 125 20.45 -11.00 -14.92
C ILE A 125 21.05 -9.69 -14.43
N ARG A 126 20.64 -8.57 -15.03
CA ARG A 126 21.05 -7.23 -14.60
C ARG A 126 19.85 -6.33 -14.37
N VAL A 127 19.85 -5.64 -13.22
CA VAL A 127 18.89 -4.62 -12.83
C VAL A 127 19.67 -3.35 -12.45
N PRO A 128 19.87 -2.41 -13.41
CA PRO A 128 20.82 -1.31 -13.22
C PRO A 128 20.44 -0.25 -12.18
N ALA A 129 19.15 -0.13 -11.86
CA ALA A 129 18.63 0.90 -10.96
C ALA A 129 17.60 0.29 -10.00
N LEU A 130 18.06 -0.63 -9.16
CA LEU A 130 17.22 -1.28 -8.15
C LEU A 130 17.20 -0.46 -6.85
N PRO A 131 16.07 0.12 -6.43
CA PRO A 131 15.95 0.63 -5.07
C PRO A 131 16.15 -0.52 -4.09
N CYS A 132 17.11 -0.36 -3.17
CA CYS A 132 17.51 -1.43 -2.27
C CYS A 132 17.66 -0.89 -0.84
N ARG A 133 16.57 -0.95 -0.06
CA ARG A 133 16.61 -0.59 1.37
C ARG A 133 17.43 -1.61 2.16
N GLY A 134 18.59 -1.15 2.62
CA GLY A 134 19.64 -1.97 3.24
C GLY A 134 20.88 -2.14 2.36
N GLY A 135 20.92 -1.50 1.18
CA GLY A 135 22.10 -1.44 0.32
C GLY A 135 22.51 -2.78 -0.29
N ALA A 136 23.73 -2.84 -0.82
CA ALA A 136 24.28 -4.04 -1.49
C ALA A 136 24.21 -5.31 -0.62
N ALA A 137 24.49 -5.18 0.68
CA ALA A 137 24.45 -6.29 1.63
C ALA A 137 23.06 -6.91 1.77
N MET A 138 21.99 -6.13 1.61
CA MET A 138 20.62 -6.66 1.63
C MET A 138 20.33 -7.50 0.38
N ALA A 139 20.77 -7.05 -0.80
CA ALA A 139 20.59 -7.82 -2.04
C ALA A 139 21.34 -9.16 -1.96
N GLU A 140 22.58 -9.15 -1.44
CA GLU A 140 23.38 -10.36 -1.23
C GLU A 140 22.69 -11.30 -0.22
N ARG A 141 22.25 -10.79 0.92
CA ARG A 141 21.53 -11.57 1.95
C ARG A 141 20.30 -12.30 1.40
N LEU A 142 19.53 -11.66 0.52
CA LEU A 142 18.27 -12.23 0.01
C LEU A 142 18.43 -13.12 -1.21
N PHE A 143 19.43 -12.90 -2.06
CA PHE A 143 19.61 -13.69 -3.28
C PHE A 143 20.64 -14.81 -3.14
N SER A 144 21.69 -14.66 -2.32
CA SER A 144 22.72 -15.71 -2.18
C SER A 144 22.17 -17.06 -1.69
N PRO A 145 21.23 -17.14 -0.72
CA PRO A 145 20.64 -18.41 -0.29
C PRO A 145 19.88 -19.15 -1.40
N LEU A 146 19.48 -18.44 -2.46
CA LEU A 146 18.76 -18.99 -3.61
C LEU A 146 19.69 -19.51 -4.72
N GLY A 147 21.00 -19.58 -4.47
CA GLY A 147 22.00 -20.06 -5.43
C GLY A 147 22.50 -19.00 -6.42
N TRP A 148 22.24 -17.72 -6.16
CA TRP A 148 22.80 -16.63 -6.96
C TRP A 148 24.18 -16.20 -6.46
N SER A 149 25.10 -15.99 -7.39
CA SER A 149 26.24 -15.08 -7.21
C SER A 149 25.75 -13.65 -7.42
N VAL A 150 25.93 -12.81 -6.41
CA VAL A 150 25.40 -11.44 -6.36
C VAL A 150 26.56 -10.43 -6.49
N ASP A 151 26.50 -9.56 -7.51
CA ASP A 151 27.33 -8.36 -7.61
C ASP A 151 26.39 -7.15 -7.54
N ALA A 152 26.30 -6.53 -6.37
CA ALA A 152 25.46 -5.37 -6.11
C ALA A 152 26.35 -4.15 -5.80
N ARG A 153 26.30 -3.14 -6.66
CA ARG A 153 27.13 -1.94 -6.51
C ARG A 153 26.28 -0.72 -6.23
N PRO A 154 26.53 0.03 -5.14
CA PRO A 154 25.86 1.30 -4.90
C PRO A 154 26.02 2.25 -6.10
N VAL A 155 24.95 2.95 -6.45
CA VAL A 155 24.96 3.99 -7.48
C VAL A 155 25.17 5.34 -6.78
N PRO A 156 26.18 6.14 -7.13
CA PRO A 156 26.38 7.46 -6.53
C PRO A 156 25.17 8.36 -6.76
N LEU A 157 24.82 9.23 -5.80
CA LEU A 157 23.74 10.21 -5.99
C LEU A 157 24.05 11.15 -7.17
N ASP A 158 25.30 11.60 -7.23
CA ASP A 158 25.82 12.38 -8.34
C ASP A 158 27.33 12.09 -8.51
N PRO A 159 27.76 11.52 -9.65
CA PRO A 159 29.17 11.27 -9.93
C PRO A 159 30.05 12.54 -9.93
N GLU A 160 29.47 13.71 -10.22
CA GLU A 160 30.17 14.99 -10.24
C GLU A 160 30.27 15.62 -8.84
N ILE A 161 29.47 15.16 -7.87
CA ILE A 161 29.45 15.65 -6.49
C ILE A 161 29.62 14.48 -5.49
N PRO A 162 30.84 13.92 -5.34
CA PRO A 162 31.08 12.75 -4.49
C PRO A 162 30.71 12.94 -3.01
N ALA A 163 30.71 14.19 -2.53
CA ALA A 163 30.36 14.52 -1.14
C ALA A 163 28.90 14.19 -0.77
N TRP A 164 28.01 14.01 -1.75
CA TRP A 164 26.64 13.56 -1.51
C TRP A 164 26.54 12.07 -1.18
N GLY A 165 27.57 11.28 -1.50
CA GLY A 165 27.62 9.86 -1.24
C GLY A 165 26.74 9.03 -2.18
N ASP A 166 26.49 7.79 -1.75
CA ASP A 166 25.71 6.83 -2.53
C ASP A 166 24.20 7.06 -2.41
N SER A 167 23.50 6.80 -3.51
CA SER A 167 22.05 6.76 -3.52
C SER A 167 21.53 5.46 -2.89
N ARG A 168 20.21 5.37 -2.71
CA ARG A 168 19.55 4.13 -2.27
C ARG A 168 19.50 3.03 -3.35
N TYR A 169 20.02 3.31 -4.55
CA TYR A 169 19.97 2.39 -5.69
C TYR A 169 21.23 1.56 -5.79
N VAL A 170 21.08 0.34 -6.30
CA VAL A 170 22.19 -0.53 -6.67
C VAL A 170 22.08 -0.94 -8.14
N ASP A 171 23.22 -1.06 -8.83
CA ASP A 171 23.34 -1.85 -10.06
C ASP A 171 23.52 -3.30 -9.61
N LEU A 172 22.46 -4.09 -9.74
CA LEU A 172 22.43 -5.49 -9.33
C LEU A 172 22.72 -6.38 -10.54
N ARG A 173 23.69 -7.28 -10.38
CA ARG A 173 23.91 -8.43 -11.28
C ARG A 173 23.77 -9.73 -10.51
N LEU A 174 22.99 -10.65 -11.08
CA LEU A 174 22.77 -11.98 -10.55
C LEU A 174 23.26 -13.00 -11.57
N ARG A 175 24.07 -13.96 -11.13
CA ARG A 175 24.51 -15.09 -11.95
C ARG A 175 24.28 -16.40 -11.22
N GLY A 176 23.64 -17.37 -11.87
CA GLY A 176 23.30 -18.63 -11.22
C GLY A 176 22.82 -19.68 -12.21
N GLU A 177 22.87 -20.93 -11.79
CA GLU A 177 22.34 -22.07 -12.54
C GLU A 177 20.98 -22.46 -11.96
N LEU A 178 19.90 -22.02 -12.61
CA LEU A 178 18.54 -22.10 -12.06
C LEU A 178 17.55 -22.41 -13.18
N ARG A 179 16.40 -22.99 -12.83
CA ARG A 179 15.30 -23.05 -13.81
C ARG A 179 14.84 -21.62 -14.09
N LEU A 180 14.51 -21.33 -15.34
CA LEU A 180 14.06 -19.99 -15.72
C LEU A 180 12.80 -19.57 -14.94
N ALA A 181 11.89 -20.51 -14.69
CA ALA A 181 10.68 -20.27 -13.90
C ALA A 181 11.01 -19.77 -12.48
N ASP A 182 11.92 -20.46 -11.78
CA ASP A 182 12.35 -20.13 -10.42
C ASP A 182 13.03 -18.76 -10.40
N ALA A 183 13.91 -18.48 -11.36
CA ALA A 183 14.56 -17.18 -11.48
C ALA A 183 13.56 -16.02 -11.68
N LEU A 184 12.51 -16.24 -12.48
CA LEU A 184 11.44 -15.26 -12.68
C LEU A 184 10.59 -15.07 -11.41
N HIS A 185 10.31 -16.15 -10.67
CA HIS A 185 9.63 -16.08 -9.38
C HIS A 185 10.45 -15.33 -8.32
N HIS A 186 11.76 -15.60 -8.24
CA HIS A 186 12.68 -14.88 -7.37
C HIS A 186 12.63 -13.37 -7.65
N LEU A 187 12.73 -12.96 -8.93
CA LEU A 187 12.62 -11.54 -9.29
C LEU A 187 11.24 -10.95 -8.96
N TYR A 188 10.17 -11.69 -9.25
CA TYR A 188 8.80 -11.23 -8.99
C TYR A 188 8.56 -10.91 -7.51
N VAL A 189 9.11 -11.72 -6.61
CA VAL A 189 8.98 -11.53 -5.15
C VAL A 189 10.00 -10.53 -4.61
N MET A 190 11.27 -10.61 -5.02
CA MET A 190 12.36 -9.86 -4.39
C MET A 190 12.44 -8.40 -4.78
N LEU A 191 12.05 -8.02 -6.01
CA LEU A 191 12.09 -6.61 -6.42
C LEU A 191 11.21 -5.72 -5.52
N PRO A 192 9.94 -6.08 -5.20
CA PRO A 192 9.15 -5.35 -4.20
C PRO A 192 9.75 -5.37 -2.77
N VAL A 193 10.41 -6.46 -2.38
CA VAL A 193 10.98 -6.64 -1.04
C VAL A 193 12.21 -5.76 -0.83
N LEU A 194 13.03 -5.59 -1.86
CA LEU A 194 14.23 -4.75 -1.84
C LEU A 194 13.86 -3.26 -1.88
N ASP A 195 12.82 -2.91 -2.64
CA ASP A 195 12.26 -1.55 -2.69
C ASP A 195 11.65 -1.14 -1.33
N ASP A 196 10.96 -2.08 -0.66
CA ASP A 196 10.32 -1.88 0.65
C ASP A 196 9.35 -0.68 0.69
N ALA A 197 8.80 -0.33 -0.47
CA ALA A 197 7.94 0.81 -0.70
C ALA A 197 6.74 0.41 -1.58
N LYS A 198 5.92 -0.56 -1.13
CA LYS A 198 4.67 -0.89 -1.85
C LYS A 198 3.69 0.29 -1.79
N HIS A 199 3.40 0.85 -2.95
CA HIS A 199 2.59 2.07 -3.11
C HIS A 199 1.09 1.83 -3.37
N TYR A 200 0.64 0.58 -3.32
CA TYR A 200 -0.76 0.18 -3.46
C TYR A 200 -1.24 -0.60 -2.22
N TRP A 201 -2.55 -0.73 -2.05
CA TRP A 201 -3.15 -1.46 -0.94
C TRP A 201 -2.90 -2.98 -1.10
N VAL A 202 -2.34 -3.61 -0.07
CA VAL A 202 -2.02 -5.04 -0.05
C VAL A 202 -3.13 -5.80 0.69
N GLY A 203 -3.93 -6.59 -0.02
CA GLY A 203 -5.02 -7.38 0.54
C GLY A 203 -4.64 -8.83 0.84
N SER A 204 -5.62 -9.64 1.22
CA SER A 204 -5.45 -11.09 1.38
C SER A 204 -5.07 -11.78 0.05
N ASP A 205 -5.45 -11.21 -1.09
CA ASP A 205 -5.05 -11.67 -2.42
C ASP A 205 -3.54 -11.62 -2.65
N GLU A 206 -2.82 -10.69 -2.00
CA GLU A 206 -1.36 -10.63 -2.06
C GLU A 206 -0.68 -11.74 -1.25
N VAL A 207 -1.36 -12.30 -0.25
CA VAL A 207 -0.89 -13.50 0.47
C VAL A 207 -0.87 -14.69 -0.48
N ASP A 208 -1.98 -14.95 -1.17
CA ASP A 208 -2.07 -16.06 -2.13
C ASP A 208 -1.04 -15.92 -3.27
N LYS A 209 -0.81 -14.69 -3.75
CA LYS A 209 0.23 -14.40 -4.76
C LYS A 209 1.62 -14.68 -4.22
N LEU A 210 1.91 -14.29 -2.96
CA LEU A 210 3.21 -14.55 -2.35
C LEU A 210 3.42 -16.05 -2.14
N VAL A 211 2.43 -16.76 -1.62
CA VAL A 211 2.50 -18.20 -1.38
C VAL A 211 2.72 -18.93 -2.70
N ARG A 212 1.97 -18.61 -3.75
CA ARG A 212 2.14 -19.22 -5.08
C ARG A 212 3.49 -18.91 -5.72
N ALA A 213 3.95 -17.66 -5.68
CA ALA A 213 5.23 -17.28 -6.28
C ALA A 213 6.44 -17.69 -5.41
N GLY A 214 6.22 -17.91 -4.12
CA GLY A 214 7.18 -18.40 -3.15
C GLY A 214 7.26 -19.92 -3.06
N ASP A 215 6.38 -20.63 -3.76
CA ASP A 215 6.30 -22.08 -3.71
C ASP A 215 7.63 -22.74 -4.10
N GLY A 216 8.01 -23.79 -3.38
CA GLY A 216 9.27 -24.51 -3.54
C GLY A 216 10.55 -23.81 -3.03
N TRP A 217 10.52 -22.53 -2.62
CA TRP A 217 11.75 -21.85 -2.16
C TRP A 217 11.57 -20.92 -0.94
N LEU A 218 10.44 -20.22 -0.82
CA LEU A 218 10.25 -19.21 0.22
C LEU A 218 10.08 -19.85 1.60
N GLY A 219 9.44 -21.02 1.67
CA GLY A 219 9.21 -21.74 2.92
C GLY A 219 10.51 -22.13 3.63
N THR A 220 11.58 -22.42 2.87
CA THR A 220 12.90 -22.84 3.37
C THR A 220 13.93 -21.71 3.39
N HIS A 221 13.58 -20.52 2.90
CA HIS A 221 14.50 -19.38 2.87
C HIS A 221 14.84 -18.91 4.29
N PRO A 222 16.11 -18.67 4.65
CA PRO A 222 16.50 -18.26 6.01
C PRO A 222 15.85 -16.95 6.45
N ASP A 223 15.60 -16.05 5.50
CA ASP A 223 14.93 -14.76 5.71
C ASP A 223 13.46 -14.72 5.31
N ARG A 224 12.75 -15.88 5.30
CA ARG A 224 11.34 -15.97 4.90
C ARG A 224 10.42 -14.98 5.63
N GLU A 225 10.66 -14.74 6.92
CA GLU A 225 9.89 -13.77 7.70
C GLU A 225 10.11 -12.34 7.21
N LEU A 226 11.36 -11.96 6.96
CA LEU A 226 11.71 -10.63 6.44
C LEU A 226 11.11 -10.41 5.05
N ILE A 227 11.22 -11.41 4.17
CA ILE A 227 10.68 -11.38 2.81
C ILE A 227 9.16 -11.22 2.86
N SER A 228 8.46 -12.07 3.60
CA SER A 228 7.00 -12.02 3.74
C SER A 228 6.54 -10.69 4.34
N ARG A 229 7.23 -10.21 5.38
CA ARG A 229 6.90 -8.93 6.02
C ARG A 229 7.03 -7.75 5.07
N ARG A 230 8.14 -7.63 4.34
CA ARG A 230 8.35 -6.53 3.39
C ARG A 230 7.44 -6.65 2.17
N TYR A 231 7.27 -7.87 1.64
CA TYR A 231 6.36 -8.12 0.52
C TYR A 231 4.92 -7.73 0.89
N LEU A 232 4.48 -7.94 2.13
CA LEU A 232 3.12 -7.63 2.58
C LEU A 232 3.01 -6.24 3.22
N ALA A 233 3.91 -5.33 2.88
CA ALA A 233 3.93 -3.95 3.34
C ALA A 233 3.86 -3.82 4.87
N HIS A 234 4.59 -4.69 5.58
CA HIS A 234 4.68 -4.78 7.04
C HIS A 234 3.34 -5.07 7.75
N ARG A 235 2.33 -5.57 7.03
CA ARG A 235 1.02 -5.93 7.62
C ARG A 235 1.11 -7.27 8.37
N LYS A 236 1.37 -7.20 9.67
CA LYS A 236 1.53 -8.37 10.57
C LYS A 236 0.54 -9.51 10.30
N ARG A 237 -0.78 -9.22 10.27
CA ARG A 237 -1.81 -10.25 10.01
C ARG A 237 -1.65 -10.99 8.68
N LEU A 238 -1.25 -10.29 7.62
CA LEU A 238 -1.02 -10.91 6.33
C LEU A 238 0.28 -11.70 6.34
N THR A 239 1.32 -11.17 7.00
CA THR A 239 2.59 -11.88 7.20
C THR A 239 2.39 -13.19 7.93
N ASP A 240 1.69 -13.17 9.06
CA ASP A 240 1.39 -14.36 9.86
C ASP A 240 0.63 -15.39 9.02
N SER A 241 -0.41 -14.95 8.30
CA SER A 241 -1.18 -15.81 7.39
C SER A 241 -0.35 -16.41 6.25
N ALA A 242 0.60 -15.65 5.69
CA ALA A 242 1.49 -16.14 4.65
C ALA A 242 2.49 -17.17 5.19
N LEU A 243 3.04 -16.93 6.39
CA LEU A 243 3.96 -17.85 7.05
C LEU A 243 3.25 -19.17 7.41
N GLU A 244 2.03 -19.10 7.96
CA GLU A 244 1.21 -20.29 8.22
C GLU A 244 0.87 -21.08 6.95
N ALA A 245 0.65 -20.40 5.82
CA ALA A 245 0.42 -21.06 4.53
C ALA A 245 1.69 -21.72 3.99
N LEU A 246 2.84 -21.06 4.12
CA LEU A 246 4.14 -21.60 3.72
C LEU A 246 4.56 -22.79 4.60
N ASP A 247 4.33 -22.72 5.91
CA ASP A 247 4.61 -23.83 6.84
C ASP A 247 3.77 -25.06 6.47
N ARG A 248 2.47 -24.87 6.15
CA ARG A 248 1.62 -25.97 5.66
C ARG A 248 2.14 -26.58 4.36
N LEU A 249 2.67 -25.78 3.44
CA LEU A 249 3.25 -26.30 2.19
C LEU A 249 4.50 -27.15 2.45
N VAL A 250 5.41 -26.65 3.29
CA VAL A 250 6.63 -27.36 3.70
C VAL A 250 6.29 -28.67 4.43
N GLU A 251 5.24 -28.67 5.26
CA GLU A 251 4.74 -29.87 5.94
C GLU A 251 4.02 -30.84 4.99
N SER A 252 3.41 -30.32 3.91
CA SER A 252 2.65 -31.10 2.93
C SER A 252 3.45 -31.69 1.78
N ASP A 253 4.73 -31.34 1.61
CA ASP A 253 5.66 -31.95 0.63
C ASP A 253 5.91 -33.46 0.83
N GLY A 254 5.13 -34.12 1.71
CA GLY A 254 4.97 -35.57 1.83
C GLY A 254 3.72 -36.17 1.14
N VAL A 255 2.84 -35.39 0.50
CA VAL A 255 1.68 -35.91 -0.26
C VAL A 255 1.44 -35.08 -1.52
N GLU A 256 1.68 -35.67 -2.69
CA GLU A 256 1.41 -35.09 -4.01
C GLU A 256 -0.07 -34.74 -4.18
N VAL A 257 -0.38 -33.49 -4.53
CA VAL A 257 -1.71 -33.10 -5.04
C VAL A 257 -1.54 -32.60 -6.46
N GLU A 258 -2.08 -33.39 -7.40
CA GLU A 258 -2.14 -33.08 -8.83
C GLU A 258 -2.89 -31.77 -9.09
N THR A 259 -2.23 -30.84 -9.80
CA THR A 259 -2.85 -29.63 -10.32
C THR A 259 -3.29 -29.88 -11.76
N SER A 260 -4.60 -29.78 -12.02
CA SER A 260 -5.17 -29.73 -13.37
C SER A 260 -5.78 -28.33 -13.63
N PRO A 261 -5.56 -27.72 -14.82
CA PRO A 261 -5.96 -26.33 -15.11
C PRO A 261 -7.23 -26.21 -15.98
N ASP A 262 -7.97 -25.10 -15.77
CA ASP A 262 -9.19 -24.54 -16.45
C ASP A 262 -10.41 -24.56 -15.51
N GLU A 263 -11.23 -23.53 -15.26
CA GLU A 263 -11.59 -22.30 -15.99
C GLU A 263 -12.26 -21.27 -14.97
N PRO A 264 -13.00 -20.19 -15.33
CA PRO A 264 -12.83 -18.82 -14.80
C PRO A 264 -13.75 -18.36 -13.64
N VAL A 265 -13.47 -17.12 -13.20
CA VAL A 265 -14.07 -16.30 -12.13
C VAL A 265 -15.61 -16.30 -12.09
N ALA A 266 -16.18 -16.47 -10.89
CA ALA A 266 -17.55 -16.06 -10.55
C ALA A 266 -17.65 -15.55 -9.10
N GLU A 267 -18.44 -14.49 -8.93
CA GLU A 267 -18.90 -13.90 -7.66
C GLU A 267 -19.81 -14.85 -6.88
N VAL A 268 -19.62 -14.96 -5.56
CA VAL A 268 -20.63 -15.16 -4.48
C VAL A 268 -19.86 -14.80 -3.18
N GLY A 269 -20.27 -13.92 -2.26
CA GLY A 269 -21.52 -13.84 -1.52
C GLY A 269 -21.24 -14.22 -0.04
N ASP A 270 -21.99 -13.61 0.85
CA ASP A 270 -21.72 -13.35 2.27
C ASP A 270 -21.50 -14.56 3.21
N ASP A 271 -20.98 -14.21 4.40
CA ASP A 271 -21.01 -14.94 5.68
C ASP A 271 -20.20 -16.24 5.83
N LEU A 272 -19.26 -16.23 6.79
CA LEU A 272 -19.24 -17.20 7.89
C LEU A 272 -18.45 -16.62 9.09
N ALA A 273 -19.16 -16.45 10.20
CA ALA A 273 -18.65 -16.16 11.52
C ALA A 273 -17.76 -17.31 12.04
N GLY A 274 -16.67 -16.95 12.73
CA GLY A 274 -15.81 -17.87 13.46
C GLY A 274 -15.27 -17.17 14.70
N ASP A 275 -15.87 -17.50 15.84
CA ASP A 275 -15.61 -16.96 17.17
C ASP A 275 -14.17 -17.23 17.64
N SER A 276 -13.45 -16.16 17.93
CA SER A 276 -12.35 -16.13 18.90
C SER A 276 -12.21 -14.68 19.37
N GLU A 277 -12.38 -14.44 20.68
CA GLU A 277 -12.33 -13.12 21.32
C GLU A 277 -10.93 -12.49 21.17
N LYS A 278 -10.62 -11.92 20.00
CA LYS A 278 -9.53 -10.95 19.83
C LYS A 278 -10.07 -9.58 20.24
N PRO A 279 -9.35 -8.81 21.08
CA PRO A 279 -9.80 -7.47 21.45
C PRO A 279 -10.01 -6.62 20.20
N VAL A 280 -11.18 -5.99 20.14
CA VAL A 280 -11.62 -5.13 19.04
C VAL A 280 -10.51 -4.10 18.73
N SER A 281 -10.10 -3.94 17.47
CA SER A 281 -9.00 -3.01 17.15
C SER A 281 -9.34 -1.57 17.52
N LEU A 282 -8.36 -0.75 17.91
CA LEU A 282 -8.56 0.66 18.29
C LEU A 282 -9.31 1.47 17.21
N ALA A 283 -9.01 1.24 15.93
CA ALA A 283 -9.71 1.89 14.83
C ALA A 283 -11.21 1.53 14.77
N VAL A 284 -11.58 0.29 15.12
CA VAL A 284 -12.99 -0.12 15.24
C VAL A 284 -13.61 0.52 16.47
N GLN A 285 -12.94 0.47 17.63
CA GLN A 285 -13.43 1.09 18.87
C GLN A 285 -13.71 2.59 18.67
N ARG A 286 -12.80 3.31 18.00
CA ARG A 286 -12.96 4.72 17.65
C ARG A 286 -14.18 4.97 16.76
N ARG A 287 -14.34 4.21 15.68
CA ARG A 287 -15.50 4.37 14.80
C ARG A 287 -16.82 4.07 15.53
N THR A 288 -16.85 3.01 16.33
CA THR A 288 -18.02 2.67 17.16
C THR A 288 -18.35 3.81 18.12
N ALA A 289 -17.36 4.35 18.84
CA ALA A 289 -17.55 5.46 19.76
C ALA A 289 -18.08 6.72 19.06
N VAL A 290 -17.58 7.04 17.86
CA VAL A 290 -18.09 8.17 17.06
C VAL A 290 -19.53 7.94 16.62
N VAL A 291 -19.86 6.75 16.09
CA VAL A 291 -21.23 6.44 15.63
C VAL A 291 -22.22 6.46 16.79
N ASP A 292 -21.86 5.88 17.93
CA ASP A 292 -22.72 5.87 19.12
C ASP A 292 -22.91 7.27 19.69
N LEU A 293 -21.87 8.11 19.64
CA LEU A 293 -21.99 9.52 20.02
C LEU A 293 -22.92 10.30 19.09
N LEU A 294 -22.81 10.11 17.77
CA LEU A 294 -23.71 10.75 16.81
C LEU A 294 -25.17 10.34 17.03
N ARG A 295 -25.42 9.08 17.43
CA ARG A 295 -26.75 8.59 17.82
C ARG A 295 -27.25 9.23 19.11
N GLU A 296 -26.39 9.33 20.13
CA GLU A 296 -26.72 10.01 21.40
C GLU A 296 -27.15 11.46 21.17
N LEU A 297 -26.50 12.14 20.23
CA LEU A 297 -26.82 13.51 19.83
C LEU A 297 -28.12 13.63 19.01
N GLY A 298 -28.68 12.51 18.53
CA GLY A 298 -29.83 12.51 17.63
C GLY A 298 -29.56 13.17 16.27
N ALA A 299 -28.29 13.22 15.85
CA ALA A 299 -27.88 13.88 14.61
C ALA A 299 -28.43 13.14 13.38
N ARG A 300 -28.98 13.88 12.42
CA ARG A 300 -29.57 13.32 11.20
C ARG A 300 -28.77 13.69 9.96
N ARG A 301 -28.30 14.94 9.89
CA ARG A 301 -27.45 15.48 8.82
C ARG A 301 -26.01 15.54 9.33
N VAL A 302 -25.22 14.55 8.96
CA VAL A 302 -23.86 14.37 9.48
C VAL A 302 -22.82 14.51 8.38
N ALA A 303 -21.65 15.08 8.71
CA ALA A 303 -20.51 15.11 7.81
C ALA A 303 -19.31 14.33 8.35
N ASP A 304 -18.66 13.56 7.48
CA ASP A 304 -17.32 13.01 7.66
C ASP A 304 -16.33 13.88 6.89
N LEU A 305 -15.55 14.70 7.60
CA LEU A 305 -14.61 15.67 7.04
C LEU A 305 -13.20 15.08 7.07
N GLY A 306 -12.67 14.69 5.91
CA GLY A 306 -11.49 13.83 5.81
C GLY A 306 -11.89 12.35 5.82
N CYS A 307 -12.89 11.98 5.03
CA CYS A 307 -13.52 10.66 5.08
C CYS A 307 -12.61 9.50 4.62
N GLY A 308 -11.46 9.79 4.01
CA GLY A 308 -10.53 8.80 3.49
C GLY A 308 -11.22 7.83 2.53
N GLU A 309 -11.02 6.54 2.73
CA GLU A 309 -11.66 5.48 1.92
C GLU A 309 -13.14 5.23 2.26
N GLY A 310 -13.79 6.09 3.05
CA GLY A 310 -15.23 6.01 3.34
C GLY A 310 -15.63 4.94 4.35
N VAL A 311 -14.72 4.55 5.25
CA VAL A 311 -14.99 3.47 6.23
C VAL A 311 -16.05 3.88 7.26
N LEU A 312 -16.00 5.11 7.77
CA LEU A 312 -17.02 5.65 8.67
C LEU A 312 -18.34 5.88 7.92
N VAL A 313 -18.27 6.50 6.74
CA VAL A 313 -19.42 6.69 5.83
C VAL A 313 -20.20 5.39 5.60
N ALA A 314 -19.49 4.27 5.38
CA ALA A 314 -20.12 2.96 5.19
C ALA A 314 -20.93 2.51 6.41
N GLN A 315 -20.46 2.81 7.63
CA GLN A 315 -21.19 2.52 8.86
C GLN A 315 -22.39 3.46 9.05
N LEU A 316 -22.21 4.77 8.80
CA LEU A 316 -23.30 5.75 8.88
C LEU A 316 -24.44 5.40 7.92
N LEU A 317 -24.14 5.00 6.69
CA LEU A 317 -25.19 4.64 5.71
C LEU A 317 -26.00 3.39 6.09
N LYS A 318 -25.49 2.51 6.97
CA LYS A 318 -26.24 1.34 7.47
C LYS A 318 -27.35 1.76 8.44
N ASP A 319 -27.19 2.89 9.12
CA ASP A 319 -28.16 3.37 10.09
C ASP A 319 -29.11 4.38 9.43
N SER A 320 -30.41 4.06 9.42
CA SER A 320 -31.42 4.89 8.75
C SER A 320 -31.77 6.19 9.47
N SER A 321 -31.30 6.38 10.72
CA SER A 321 -31.48 7.63 11.46
C SER A 321 -30.70 8.80 10.85
N PHE A 322 -29.56 8.53 10.21
CA PHE A 322 -28.80 9.51 9.44
C PHE A 322 -29.45 9.75 8.08
N THR A 323 -30.26 10.80 7.97
CA THR A 323 -31.03 11.12 6.75
C THR A 323 -30.18 11.77 5.66
N GLU A 324 -29.06 12.40 6.02
CA GLU A 324 -28.06 12.91 5.07
C GLU A 324 -26.66 12.63 5.62
N VAL A 325 -25.83 11.98 4.82
CA VAL A 325 -24.43 11.67 5.10
C VAL A 325 -23.59 12.40 4.07
N VAL A 326 -22.96 13.48 4.51
CA VAL A 326 -21.98 14.23 3.73
C VAL A 326 -20.60 13.64 3.98
N ALA A 327 -19.84 13.39 2.93
CA ALA A 327 -18.49 12.87 3.04
C ALA A 327 -17.58 13.71 2.14
N THR A 328 -16.52 14.25 2.73
CA THR A 328 -15.57 15.09 2.00
C THR A 328 -14.16 14.69 2.30
N ASP A 329 -13.31 14.86 1.31
CA ASP A 329 -11.87 14.67 1.45
C ASP A 329 -11.16 15.61 0.49
N VAL A 330 -9.97 16.07 0.88
CA VAL A 330 -9.13 16.92 0.01
C VAL A 330 -8.59 16.11 -1.17
N SER A 331 -8.47 14.78 -0.99
CA SER A 331 -8.03 13.81 -1.96
C SER A 331 -9.19 13.31 -2.80
N ALA A 332 -9.31 13.80 -4.04
CA ALA A 332 -10.21 13.24 -5.04
C ALA A 332 -10.05 11.71 -5.18
N ARG A 333 -8.82 11.21 -4.99
CA ARG A 333 -8.51 9.77 -5.00
C ARG A 333 -9.19 9.03 -3.84
N ALA A 334 -9.15 9.59 -2.63
CA ALA A 334 -9.80 8.98 -1.47
C ALA A 334 -11.31 8.86 -1.70
N LEU A 335 -11.92 9.89 -2.28
CA LEU A 335 -13.32 9.88 -2.68
C LEU A 335 -13.63 8.80 -3.71
N THR A 336 -12.80 8.65 -4.76
CA THR A 336 -12.97 7.57 -5.74
C THR A 336 -12.82 6.17 -5.12
N TYR A 337 -11.99 6.01 -4.07
CA TYR A 337 -11.96 4.76 -3.29
C TYR A 337 -13.21 4.57 -2.44
N ALA A 338 -13.69 5.64 -1.81
CA ALA A 338 -14.94 5.63 -1.05
C ALA A 338 -16.12 5.25 -1.95
N GLU A 339 -16.24 5.81 -3.17
CA GLU A 339 -17.29 5.46 -4.13
C GLU A 339 -17.32 3.96 -4.43
N ARG A 340 -16.16 3.38 -4.74
CA ARG A 340 -16.03 1.94 -4.99
C ARG A 340 -16.36 1.10 -3.77
N ARG A 341 -15.80 1.46 -2.60
CA ARG A 341 -16.05 0.73 -1.34
C ARG A 341 -17.51 0.74 -0.94
N LEU A 342 -18.18 1.85 -1.19
CA LEU A 342 -19.58 2.06 -0.86
C LEU A 342 -20.50 1.44 -1.93
N HIS A 343 -19.97 0.98 -3.06
CA HIS A 343 -20.74 0.49 -4.21
C HIS A 343 -21.78 1.53 -4.67
N VAL A 344 -21.37 2.80 -4.80
CA VAL A 344 -22.29 3.93 -5.08
C VAL A 344 -23.10 3.72 -6.37
N ASP A 345 -22.54 3.06 -7.37
CA ASP A 345 -23.21 2.76 -8.65
C ASP A 345 -24.25 1.63 -8.54
N GLU A 346 -24.17 0.80 -7.50
CA GLU A 346 -25.09 -0.31 -7.25
C GLU A 346 -26.07 0.00 -6.10
N MET A 347 -25.95 1.18 -5.47
CA MET A 347 -26.84 1.59 -4.39
C MET A 347 -28.28 1.76 -4.87
N SER A 348 -29.24 1.33 -4.04
CA SER A 348 -30.64 1.71 -4.24
C SER A 348 -30.82 3.23 -4.17
N ASP A 349 -31.79 3.76 -4.91
CA ASP A 349 -32.07 5.20 -5.00
C ASP A 349 -32.19 5.84 -3.61
N ARG A 350 -32.95 5.20 -2.70
CA ARG A 350 -33.11 5.65 -1.31
C ARG A 350 -31.80 5.76 -0.53
N ARG A 351 -30.83 4.87 -0.78
CA ARG A 351 -29.53 4.92 -0.10
C ARG A 351 -28.62 5.94 -0.75
N ARG A 352 -28.66 6.05 -2.09
CA ARG A 352 -27.91 7.02 -2.88
C ARG A 352 -28.32 8.46 -2.57
N GLU A 353 -29.61 8.75 -2.44
CA GLU A 353 -30.15 10.07 -2.08
C GLU A 353 -29.64 10.59 -0.73
N ARG A 354 -29.30 9.68 0.20
CA ARG A 354 -28.76 10.04 1.52
C ARG A 354 -27.28 10.40 1.47
N LEU A 355 -26.54 10.00 0.42
CA LEU A 355 -25.09 10.18 0.35
C LEU A 355 -24.75 11.40 -0.52
N ARG A 356 -23.95 12.31 0.04
CA ARG A 356 -23.30 13.37 -0.73
C ARG A 356 -21.80 13.26 -0.56
N LEU A 357 -21.13 12.89 -1.64
CA LEU A 357 -19.68 12.71 -1.65
C LEU A 357 -19.05 13.74 -2.59
N PHE A 358 -18.14 14.57 -2.09
CA PHE A 358 -17.47 15.58 -2.91
C PHE A 358 -16.13 16.06 -2.35
N GLN A 359 -15.29 16.61 -3.22
CA GLN A 359 -13.99 17.13 -2.83
C GLN A 359 -14.11 18.47 -2.10
N SER A 360 -13.50 18.54 -0.93
CA SER A 360 -13.40 19.74 -0.09
C SER A 360 -12.20 19.63 0.84
N SER A 361 -11.75 20.73 1.44
CA SER A 361 -10.63 20.72 2.37
C SER A 361 -11.06 21.35 3.69
N VAL A 362 -10.67 20.72 4.79
CA VAL A 362 -10.93 21.22 6.15
C VAL A 362 -10.31 22.59 6.43
N THR A 363 -9.43 23.11 5.56
CA THR A 363 -8.80 24.43 5.69
C THR A 363 -9.46 25.54 4.86
N TYR A 364 -10.51 25.22 4.11
CA TYR A 364 -11.25 26.17 3.28
C TYR A 364 -12.73 26.18 3.67
N ALA A 365 -13.32 27.37 3.75
CA ALA A 365 -14.75 27.51 3.99
C ALA A 365 -15.55 26.99 2.78
N ASP A 366 -16.41 26.02 3.02
CA ASP A 366 -17.27 25.41 2.00
C ASP A 366 -18.73 25.53 2.41
N ALA A 367 -19.48 26.39 1.70
CA ALA A 367 -20.89 26.65 2.03
C ALA A 367 -21.78 25.40 1.93
N ARG A 368 -21.34 24.34 1.24
CA ARG A 368 -22.07 23.06 1.16
C ARG A 368 -22.05 22.28 2.47
N LEU A 369 -21.18 22.65 3.42
CA LEU A 369 -21.06 22.07 4.76
C LEU A 369 -21.85 22.84 5.83
N ALA A 370 -22.63 23.85 5.46
CA ALA A 370 -23.52 24.54 6.39
C ALA A 370 -24.72 23.66 6.79
N ASP A 371 -25.41 24.05 7.87
CA ASP A 371 -26.67 23.45 8.35
C ASP A 371 -26.59 21.95 8.71
N LEU A 372 -25.40 21.49 9.12
CA LEU A 372 -25.18 20.13 9.62
C LEU A 372 -25.49 20.02 11.11
N ASP A 373 -26.11 18.91 11.51
CA ASP A 373 -26.34 18.61 12.93
C ASP A 373 -25.03 18.25 13.63
N ALA A 374 -24.15 17.54 12.91
CA ALA A 374 -22.83 17.17 13.39
C ALA A 374 -21.78 17.06 12.27
N ALA A 375 -20.54 17.42 12.56
CA ALA A 375 -19.37 17.12 11.72
C ALA A 375 -18.35 16.28 12.49
N VAL A 376 -17.68 15.38 11.80
CA VAL A 376 -16.65 14.49 12.35
C VAL A 376 -15.32 14.78 11.69
N LEU A 377 -14.29 15.00 12.50
CA LEU A 377 -12.88 15.02 12.13
C LEU A 377 -12.18 13.85 12.82
N MET A 378 -12.30 12.66 12.24
CA MET A 378 -11.78 11.44 12.83
C MET A 378 -10.37 11.18 12.32
N GLU A 379 -9.36 11.47 13.14
CA GLU A 379 -7.93 11.36 12.78
C GLU A 379 -7.56 12.25 11.60
N VAL A 380 -7.81 13.54 11.74
CA VAL A 380 -7.65 14.54 10.66
C VAL A 380 -6.73 15.66 11.08
N ILE A 381 -6.87 16.16 12.32
CA ILE A 381 -6.16 17.35 12.77
C ILE A 381 -4.65 17.13 12.83
N GLU A 382 -4.21 15.93 13.18
CA GLU A 382 -2.81 15.51 13.27
C GLU A 382 -2.11 15.46 11.90
N HIS A 383 -2.87 15.43 10.80
CA HIS A 383 -2.33 15.49 9.43
C HIS A 383 -2.26 16.93 8.89
N VAL A 384 -2.78 17.91 9.63
CA VAL A 384 -2.75 19.32 9.25
C VAL A 384 -1.51 19.98 9.83
N ASP A 385 -0.78 20.73 9.00
CA ASP A 385 0.37 21.50 9.47
C ASP A 385 -0.08 22.48 10.58
N PRO A 386 0.62 22.57 11.74
CA PRO A 386 0.19 23.41 12.86
C PRO A 386 -0.16 24.87 12.48
N PRO A 387 0.56 25.56 11.58
CA PRO A 387 0.18 26.91 11.13
C PRO A 387 -1.16 27.01 10.41
N ARG A 388 -1.73 25.89 9.93
CA ARG A 388 -3.02 25.82 9.24
C ARG A 388 -4.19 25.45 10.15
N LEU A 389 -3.93 25.03 11.39
CA LEU A 389 -4.99 24.72 12.37
C LEU A 389 -5.96 25.89 12.62
N PRO A 390 -5.53 27.17 12.66
CA PRO A 390 -6.47 28.30 12.76
C PRO A 390 -7.42 28.40 11.56
N ALA A 391 -6.93 28.09 10.36
CA ALA A 391 -7.78 28.05 9.15
C ALA A 391 -8.77 26.88 9.20
N LEU A 392 -8.35 25.71 9.72
CA LEU A 392 -9.25 24.60 9.98
C LEU A 392 -10.34 24.98 10.98
N ALA A 393 -9.95 25.58 12.10
CA ALA A 393 -10.88 26.02 13.12
C ALA A 393 -11.90 27.01 12.55
N HIS A 394 -11.44 27.97 11.73
CA HIS A 394 -12.32 28.91 11.05
C HIS A 394 -13.28 28.24 10.06
N ALA A 395 -12.79 27.36 9.20
CA ALA A 395 -13.61 26.69 8.19
C ALA A 395 -14.68 25.79 8.80
N VAL A 396 -14.33 25.01 9.82
CA VAL A 396 -15.24 24.04 10.45
C VAL A 396 -16.14 24.71 11.49
N PHE A 397 -15.58 25.40 12.48
CA PHE A 397 -16.34 25.93 13.62
C PHE A 397 -16.92 27.32 13.36
N GLY A 398 -16.31 28.10 12.46
CA GLY A 398 -16.78 29.42 12.08
C GLY A 398 -17.74 29.42 10.91
N ALA A 399 -17.32 28.86 9.77
CA ALA A 399 -18.05 28.94 8.51
C ALA A 399 -19.08 27.82 8.31
N ALA A 400 -18.69 26.55 8.47
CA ALA A 400 -19.63 25.42 8.40
C ALA A 400 -20.55 25.37 9.64
N ARG A 401 -19.98 25.68 10.82
CA ARG A 401 -20.67 25.91 12.10
C ARG A 401 -21.76 24.86 12.41
N PRO A 402 -21.44 23.55 12.39
CA PRO A 402 -22.41 22.51 12.71
C PRO A 402 -22.84 22.59 14.19
N GLY A 403 -24.02 22.05 14.52
CA GLY A 403 -24.50 22.02 15.91
C GLY A 403 -23.54 21.27 16.86
N ASN A 404 -22.87 20.24 16.34
CA ASN A 404 -21.88 19.46 17.05
C ASN A 404 -20.64 19.21 16.19
N VAL A 405 -19.45 19.16 16.80
CA VAL A 405 -18.22 18.68 16.15
C VAL A 405 -17.59 17.59 16.99
N VAL A 406 -17.28 16.45 16.38
CA VAL A 406 -16.54 15.36 17.01
C VAL A 406 -15.13 15.34 16.42
N VAL A 407 -14.12 15.54 17.25
CA VAL A 407 -12.72 15.47 16.84
C VAL A 407 -12.06 14.30 17.55
N THR A 408 -11.35 13.46 16.81
CA THR A 408 -10.46 12.45 17.40
C THR A 408 -9.03 12.64 16.93
N THR A 409 -8.08 12.38 17.84
CA THR A 409 -6.64 12.44 17.56
C THR A 409 -5.91 11.42 18.44
N PRO A 410 -4.72 10.94 18.01
CA PRO A 410 -3.83 10.18 18.88
C PRO A 410 -3.47 10.92 20.17
N ASN A 411 -3.22 10.16 21.24
CA ASN A 411 -2.64 10.63 22.49
C ASN A 411 -1.14 10.29 22.57
N SER A 412 -0.25 11.26 22.41
CA SER A 412 1.19 10.98 22.45
C SER A 412 1.68 10.44 23.80
N GLU A 413 0.98 10.73 24.91
CA GLU A 413 1.33 10.19 26.24
C GLU A 413 1.21 8.66 26.25
N HIS A 414 0.23 8.10 25.53
CA HIS A 414 0.00 6.66 25.47
C HIS A 414 1.00 5.92 24.57
N ASN A 415 1.86 6.64 23.83
CA ASN A 415 2.82 6.03 22.91
C ASN A 415 3.75 5.03 23.60
N VAL A 416 4.09 5.28 24.86
CA VAL A 416 4.95 4.42 25.68
C VAL A 416 4.37 3.03 25.94
N ARG A 417 3.06 2.83 25.74
CA ARG A 417 2.39 1.53 25.91
C ARG A 417 2.42 0.67 24.64
N PHE A 418 2.88 1.21 23.50
CA PHE A 418 3.08 0.44 22.28
C PHE A 418 4.49 -0.16 22.26
N GLU A 419 4.60 -1.47 22.49
CA GLU A 419 5.88 -2.22 22.55
C GLU A 419 6.76 -2.09 21.29
N THR A 420 6.16 -1.73 20.15
CA THR A 420 6.82 -1.66 18.83
C THR A 420 7.11 -0.24 18.36
N LEU A 421 6.77 0.78 19.16
CA LEU A 421 6.96 2.18 18.79
C LEU A 421 8.28 2.71 19.39
N PRO A 422 9.25 3.14 18.57
CA PRO A 422 10.49 3.74 19.08
C PRO A 422 10.19 4.98 19.94
N ALA A 423 10.95 5.17 21.02
CA ALA A 423 10.77 6.31 21.91
C ALA A 423 10.90 7.64 21.13
N GLY A 424 9.89 8.52 21.27
CA GLY A 424 9.83 9.81 20.59
C GLY A 424 9.34 9.79 19.14
N ALA A 425 8.94 8.63 18.61
CA ALA A 425 8.31 8.53 17.29
C ALA A 425 6.78 8.74 17.35
N PHE A 426 6.22 9.28 16.28
CA PHE A 426 4.77 9.29 16.06
C PHE A 426 4.28 7.89 15.69
N ARG A 427 3.06 7.55 16.09
CA ARG A 427 2.38 6.28 15.76
C ARG A 427 2.19 6.09 14.27
N HIS A 428 2.10 7.20 13.52
CA HIS A 428 2.05 7.17 12.07
C HIS A 428 3.06 8.16 11.47
N PRO A 429 3.82 7.76 10.44
CA PRO A 429 4.83 8.62 9.82
C PRO A 429 4.25 9.87 9.13
N ASP A 430 2.95 9.85 8.80
CA ASP A 430 2.25 10.97 8.16
C ASP A 430 1.64 11.97 9.19
N HIS A 431 1.85 11.77 10.49
CA HIS A 431 1.45 12.76 11.50
C HIS A 431 2.40 13.95 11.46
N ARG A 432 1.85 15.16 11.45
CA ARG A 432 2.57 16.42 11.62
C ARG A 432 2.88 16.69 13.08
N PHE A 433 2.03 16.19 13.96
CA PHE A 433 2.17 16.26 15.41
C PHE A 433 1.37 15.14 16.06
N GLU A 434 1.67 14.83 17.31
CA GLU A 434 0.79 14.06 18.19
C GLU A 434 0.71 14.76 19.54
N TRP A 435 -0.46 15.28 19.86
CA TRP A 435 -0.65 16.05 21.09
C TRP A 435 -0.80 15.15 22.32
N THR A 436 -0.29 15.66 23.43
CA THR A 436 -0.66 15.24 24.77
C THR A 436 -2.12 15.63 25.06
N ARG A 437 -2.69 15.11 26.16
CA ARG A 437 -4.03 15.53 26.62
C ARG A 437 -4.10 17.02 26.93
N ALA A 438 -3.05 17.58 27.54
CA ALA A 438 -3.01 19.01 27.85
C ALA A 438 -3.03 19.87 26.58
N GLU A 439 -2.17 19.57 25.60
CA GLU A 439 -2.12 20.31 24.33
C GLU A 439 -3.44 20.23 23.55
N PHE A 440 -4.08 19.06 23.52
CA PHE A 440 -5.37 18.89 22.86
C PHE A 440 -6.49 19.67 23.57
N GLN A 441 -6.48 19.67 24.92
CA GLN A 441 -7.44 20.43 25.72
C GLN A 441 -7.27 21.94 25.54
N ASP A 442 -6.03 22.44 25.50
CA ASP A 442 -5.72 23.85 25.28
C ASP A 442 -6.17 24.32 23.88
N TRP A 443 -5.88 23.52 22.85
CA TRP A 443 -6.36 23.79 21.50
C TRP A 443 -7.88 23.82 21.46
N ALA A 444 -8.56 22.82 22.02
CA ALA A 444 -10.02 22.76 22.05
C ALA A 444 -10.64 23.94 22.80
N ALA A 445 -10.08 24.34 23.94
CA ALA A 445 -10.52 25.51 24.70
C ALA A 445 -10.39 26.80 23.89
N SER A 446 -9.30 26.95 23.13
CA SER A 446 -9.09 28.11 22.25
C SER A 446 -10.15 28.17 21.13
N VAL A 447 -10.50 27.03 20.55
CA VAL A 447 -11.56 26.91 19.52
C VAL A 447 -12.92 27.27 20.12
N CYS A 448 -13.24 26.74 21.31
CA CYS A 448 -14.46 27.07 22.04
C CYS A 448 -14.61 28.57 22.29
N LEU A 449 -13.53 29.23 22.75
CA LEU A 449 -13.51 30.66 23.02
C LEU A 449 -13.73 31.49 21.74
N ALA A 450 -13.09 31.09 20.64
CA ALA A 450 -13.15 31.83 19.38
C ALA A 450 -14.49 31.69 18.64
N TYR A 451 -15.13 30.51 18.72
CA TYR A 451 -16.28 30.17 17.86
C TYR A 451 -17.58 29.90 18.61
N GLY A 452 -17.58 29.97 19.95
CA GLY A 452 -18.81 29.85 20.76
C GLY A 452 -19.30 28.41 20.93
N TYR A 453 -18.39 27.47 21.13
CA TYR A 453 -18.70 26.08 21.46
C TYR A 453 -18.37 25.80 22.94
N ASP A 454 -19.00 24.79 23.51
CA ASP A 454 -18.53 24.09 24.72
C ASP A 454 -17.90 22.76 24.33
N VAL A 455 -16.89 22.28 25.08
CA VAL A 455 -16.22 21.02 24.80
C VAL A 455 -16.31 20.06 25.98
N SER A 456 -16.46 18.77 25.67
CA SER A 456 -16.32 17.66 26.62
C SER A 456 -15.41 16.60 26.02
N PHE A 457 -14.63 15.92 26.86
CA PHE A 457 -13.68 14.89 26.43
C PHE A 457 -14.19 13.51 26.82
N ARG A 458 -13.97 12.51 25.95
CA ARG A 458 -14.28 11.10 26.23
C ARG A 458 -13.08 10.22 25.88
N PRO A 459 -12.83 9.15 26.65
CA PRO A 459 -11.80 8.19 26.30
C PRO A 459 -12.24 7.31 25.14
N VAL A 460 -11.30 6.98 24.26
CA VAL A 460 -11.49 5.97 23.21
C VAL A 460 -10.39 4.92 23.33
N GLY A 461 -10.81 3.72 23.73
CA GLY A 461 -9.93 2.60 24.04
C GLY A 461 -9.60 2.44 25.51
N PRO A 462 -8.71 1.50 25.87
CA PRO A 462 -8.32 1.25 27.25
C PRO A 462 -7.80 2.52 27.90
N ASP A 463 -8.51 2.99 28.92
CA ASP A 463 -8.14 4.21 29.65
C ASP A 463 -7.06 3.86 30.68
N ASP A 464 -5.81 4.17 30.35
CA ASP A 464 -4.66 3.91 31.21
C ASP A 464 -4.60 4.99 32.32
N PRO A 465 -4.45 4.59 33.60
CA PRO A 465 -4.47 5.56 34.70
C PRO A 465 -3.33 6.57 34.65
N ASP A 466 -2.18 6.21 34.05
CA ASP A 466 -1.01 7.07 34.00
C ASP A 466 -1.04 7.96 32.75
N VAL A 467 -1.28 7.33 31.59
CA VAL A 467 -1.09 7.98 30.27
C VAL A 467 -2.39 8.24 29.51
N GLY A 468 -3.54 7.89 30.08
CA GLY A 468 -4.86 8.08 29.49
C GLY A 468 -5.16 7.12 28.34
N PRO A 469 -6.23 7.36 27.57
CA PRO A 469 -6.62 6.49 26.47
C PRO A 469 -5.67 6.62 25.28
N PRO A 470 -5.55 5.60 24.42
CA PRO A 470 -4.75 5.71 23.21
C PRO A 470 -5.32 6.76 22.24
N THR A 471 -6.63 6.92 22.16
CA THR A 471 -7.24 7.95 21.31
C THR A 471 -7.98 8.96 22.18
N GLN A 472 -7.78 10.23 21.87
CA GLN A 472 -8.48 11.35 22.47
C GLN A 472 -9.72 11.67 21.63
N LEU A 473 -10.87 11.88 22.27
CA LEU A 473 -12.08 12.37 21.62
C LEU A 473 -12.56 13.64 22.31
N ALA A 474 -12.78 14.70 21.54
CA ALA A 474 -13.44 15.92 21.96
C ALA A 474 -14.79 16.06 21.24
N LEU A 475 -15.85 16.30 22.02
CA LEU A 475 -17.16 16.67 21.55
C LEU A 475 -17.37 18.16 21.81
N PHE A 476 -17.49 18.92 20.74
CA PHE A 476 -17.87 20.32 20.75
C PHE A 476 -19.36 20.45 20.50
N ARG A 477 -20.04 21.25 21.33
CA ARG A 477 -21.46 21.59 21.17
C ARG A 477 -21.59 23.09 21.00
N LEU A 478 -22.29 23.53 19.96
CA LEU A 478 -22.53 24.95 19.73
C LEU A 478 -23.36 25.50 20.88
N LYS A 479 -22.95 26.64 21.44
CA LYS A 479 -23.74 27.32 22.47
C LYS A 479 -25.03 27.83 21.86
N GLU A 480 -26.16 27.56 22.52
CA GLU A 480 -27.41 28.23 22.18
C GLU A 480 -27.23 29.74 22.36
N ALA A 481 -27.74 30.52 21.40
CA ALA A 481 -27.75 31.97 21.55
C ALA A 481 -28.68 32.32 22.73
N VAL A 482 -28.12 32.98 23.74
CA VAL A 482 -28.85 33.49 24.91
C VAL A 482 -29.81 34.59 24.51
#